data_AF-A0A9E4K5G9-F1
#
_entry.id   AF-A0A9E4K5G9-F1
#
_cell.length_a   1.000
_cell.length_b   1.000
_cell.length_c   1.000
_cell.angle_alpha   90.00
_cell.angle_beta   90.00
_cell.angle_gamma   90.00
#
_symmetry.space_group_name_H-M   'P 1'
#
loop_
_entity.id
_entity.type
_entity.pdbx_description
1 polymer ?
#
loop_
_entity_poly.entity_id
_entity_poly.type
_entity_poly.pdbx_seq_one_letter_code
_entity_poly.pdbx_strand_id
1 'polypeptide(L)'
;MDNKCDRCTNSKCCTYTTEALGVAPRSKSDFEHLLWQVSHAGVEIYKDDDGWFLLIGGSCEHLQPGGGCGIYDQRPQICRDYDNDWCEFDAPAEDGFELYFRNYAELLTYCKKRFKTWGN
;
A
#
# COMPACT_ATOMS: atom_id res chain seq x y z
N MET A 1 4.32 4.01 26.16
CA MET A 1 4.32 4.04 24.69
C MET A 1 5.74 4.35 24.26
N ASP A 2 6.47 3.35 23.80
CA ASP A 2 7.78 3.57 23.16
C ASP A 2 7.50 4.31 21.85
N ASN A 3 8.04 5.51 21.67
CA ASN A 3 7.86 6.24 20.42
C ASN A 3 8.76 5.65 19.35
N LYS A 4 8.35 4.50 18.76
CA LYS A 4 9.10 3.80 17.70
C LYS A 4 9.41 4.73 16.52
N CYS A 5 8.54 5.71 16.26
CA CYS A 5 8.71 6.70 15.22
C CYS A 5 10.00 7.53 15.38
N ASP A 6 10.42 7.85 16.62
CA ASP A 6 11.66 8.60 16.87
C ASP A 6 12.93 7.82 16.50
N ARG A 7 12.84 6.48 16.44
CA ARG A 7 13.94 5.59 16.07
C ARG A 7 13.86 5.09 14.63
N CYS A 8 12.73 5.32 13.96
CA CYS A 8 12.50 4.88 12.60
C CYS A 8 13.17 5.85 11.61
N THR A 9 14.43 5.60 11.27
CA THR A 9 15.20 6.43 10.33
C THR A 9 14.80 6.24 8.87
N ASN A 10 14.11 5.14 8.56
CA ASN A 10 13.67 4.81 7.20
C ASN A 10 12.30 5.40 6.84
N SER A 11 11.54 5.89 7.84
CA SER A 11 10.23 6.55 7.70
C SER A 11 9.29 5.93 6.66
N LYS A 12 9.20 4.60 6.63
CA LYS A 12 8.49 3.85 5.58
C LYS A 12 7.04 4.29 5.40
N CYS A 13 6.34 4.54 6.51
CA CYS A 13 4.97 5.09 6.53
C CYS A 13 4.81 6.48 5.86
N CYS A 14 5.90 7.19 5.59
CA CYS A 14 5.91 8.48 4.87
C CYS A 14 6.44 8.35 3.43
N THR A 15 6.63 7.13 2.92
CA THR A 15 7.18 6.87 1.57
C THR A 15 6.15 6.32 0.58
N TYR A 16 4.93 6.05 1.04
CA TYR A 16 3.81 5.62 0.22
C TYR A 16 2.49 5.98 0.90
N THR A 17 1.40 5.91 0.15
CA THR A 17 0.02 5.95 0.68
C THR A 17 -0.72 4.69 0.27
N THR A 18 -1.71 4.29 1.08
CA THR A 18 -2.62 3.21 0.70
C THR A 18 -4.04 3.75 0.54
N GLU A 19 -4.74 3.26 -0.49
CA GLU A 19 -6.13 3.61 -0.77
C GLU A 19 -6.94 2.33 -0.82
N ALA A 20 -7.95 2.23 0.04
CA ALA A 20 -8.87 1.10 0.02
C ALA A 20 -9.74 1.16 -1.25
N LEU A 21 -9.88 0.04 -1.96
CA LEU A 21 -10.78 -0.03 -3.12
C LEU A 21 -12.28 0.01 -2.75
N GLY A 22 -12.60 -0.03 -1.45
CA GLY A 22 -13.96 0.01 -0.90
C GLY A 22 -14.76 -1.28 -1.09
N VAL A 23 -14.73 -1.88 -2.29
CA VAL A 23 -15.33 -3.17 -2.60
C VAL A 23 -14.29 -4.06 -3.27
N ALA A 24 -14.18 -5.31 -2.80
CA ALA A 24 -13.26 -6.28 -3.39
C ALA A 24 -13.57 -6.51 -4.89
N PRO A 25 -12.57 -6.54 -5.79
CA PRO A 25 -12.75 -6.80 -7.21
C PRO A 25 -13.26 -8.22 -7.45
N ARG A 26 -14.34 -8.35 -8.24
CA ARG A 26 -15.01 -9.65 -8.50
C ARG A 26 -15.09 -9.98 -9.98
N SER A 27 -15.28 -8.98 -10.83
CA SER A 27 -15.52 -9.12 -12.27
C SER A 27 -14.22 -9.05 -13.08
N LYS A 28 -14.21 -9.57 -14.32
CA LYS A 28 -13.05 -9.38 -15.21
C LYS A 28 -12.75 -7.90 -15.46
N SER A 29 -13.79 -7.09 -15.61
CA SER A 29 -13.66 -5.65 -15.84
C SER A 29 -13.00 -4.94 -14.66
N ASP A 30 -13.30 -5.36 -13.42
CA ASP A 30 -12.63 -4.83 -12.22
C ASP A 30 -11.12 -5.11 -12.31
N PHE A 31 -10.75 -6.34 -12.66
CA PHE A 31 -9.34 -6.72 -12.79
C PHE A 31 -8.65 -6.10 -14.01
N GLU A 32 -9.37 -5.79 -15.09
CA GLU A 32 -8.84 -5.00 -16.21
C GLU A 32 -8.53 -3.57 -15.77
N HIS A 33 -9.38 -2.96 -14.94
CA HIS A 33 -9.11 -1.66 -14.34
C HIS A 33 -7.86 -1.71 -13.44
N LEU A 34 -7.75 -2.73 -12.59
CA LEU A 34 -6.58 -2.92 -11.74
C LEU A 34 -5.30 -3.14 -12.54
N LEU A 35 -5.37 -3.88 -13.65
CA LEU A 35 -4.24 -4.04 -14.57
C LEU A 35 -3.80 -2.72 -15.19
N TRP A 36 -4.75 -1.84 -15.55
CA TRP A 36 -4.43 -0.48 -15.97
C TRP A 36 -3.74 0.32 -14.86
N GLN A 37 -4.23 0.26 -13.61
CA GLN A 37 -3.64 1.00 -12.49
C GLN A 37 -2.20 0.54 -12.18
N VAL A 38 -1.99 -0.76 -11.96
CA VAL A 38 -0.67 -1.36 -11.62
C VAL A 38 0.35 -1.27 -12.76
N SER A 39 -0.06 -0.82 -13.94
CA SER A 39 0.85 -0.54 -15.06
C SER A 39 1.60 0.80 -14.92
N HIS A 40 1.20 1.65 -13.97
CA HIS A 40 1.84 2.95 -13.73
C HIS A 40 2.96 2.83 -12.71
N ALA A 41 4.02 3.62 -12.89
CA ALA A 41 5.17 3.60 -11.99
C ALA A 41 4.75 3.95 -10.55
N GLY A 42 5.22 3.13 -9.60
CA GLY A 42 4.93 3.31 -8.18
C GLY A 42 3.54 2.86 -7.74
N VAL A 43 2.74 2.22 -8.61
CA VAL A 43 1.43 1.66 -8.23
C VAL A 43 1.55 0.16 -8.07
N GLU A 44 1.18 -0.32 -6.89
CA GLU A 44 1.13 -1.73 -6.53
C GLU A 44 -0.25 -2.04 -5.93
N ILE A 45 -0.61 -3.32 -5.85
CA ILE A 45 -1.90 -3.76 -5.32
C ILE A 45 -1.65 -4.86 -4.31
N TYR A 46 -2.29 -4.79 -3.14
CA TYR A 46 -2.29 -5.88 -2.19
C TYR A 46 -3.69 -6.18 -1.65
N LYS A 47 -3.82 -7.36 -1.06
CA LYS A 47 -4.98 -7.79 -0.30
C LYS A 47 -4.49 -8.28 1.07
N ASP A 48 -5.14 -7.84 2.13
CA ASP A 48 -4.99 -8.34 3.50
C ASP A 48 -6.37 -8.81 4.03
N ASP A 49 -6.52 -8.90 5.34
CA ASP A 49 -7.76 -9.27 6.02
C ASP A 49 -8.85 -8.18 5.94
N ASP A 50 -8.46 -6.90 5.87
CA ASP A 50 -9.36 -5.75 5.77
C ASP A 50 -9.91 -5.53 4.36
N GLY A 51 -9.17 -5.91 3.31
CA GLY A 51 -9.67 -5.77 1.95
C GLY A 51 -8.62 -5.73 0.85
N TRP A 52 -8.93 -4.99 -0.22
CA TRP A 52 -8.02 -4.75 -1.33
C TRP A 52 -7.63 -3.28 -1.36
N PHE A 53 -6.35 -3.04 -1.61
CA PHE A 53 -5.75 -1.72 -1.52
C PHE A 53 -4.84 -1.46 -2.70
N LEU A 54 -4.78 -0.20 -3.09
CA LEU A 54 -3.67 0.34 -3.88
C LEU A 54 -2.58 0.77 -2.91
N LEU A 55 -1.34 0.42 -3.21
CA LEU A 55 -0.15 1.01 -2.60
C LEU A 55 0.48 1.93 -3.64
N ILE A 56 0.56 3.21 -3.30
CA ILE A 56 1.07 4.24 -4.20
C ILE A 56 2.34 4.81 -3.59
N GLY A 57 3.47 4.48 -4.20
CA GLY A 57 4.77 5.00 -3.85
C GLY A 57 4.85 6.51 -4.05
N GLY A 58 5.36 7.22 -3.06
CA GLY A 58 5.49 8.67 -3.08
C GLY A 58 6.02 9.17 -1.75
N SER A 59 7.20 9.81 -1.78
CA SER A 59 7.75 10.45 -0.59
C SER A 59 6.89 11.64 -0.18
N CYS A 60 6.46 11.66 1.08
CA CYS A 60 5.80 12.82 1.68
C CYS A 60 6.71 14.05 1.54
N GLU A 61 6.16 15.17 1.06
CA GLU A 61 6.92 16.42 0.86
C GLU A 61 7.44 17.03 2.16
N HIS A 62 6.86 16.65 3.30
CA HIS A 62 7.25 17.14 4.61
C HIS A 62 8.26 16.23 5.34
N LEU A 63 8.67 15.12 4.72
CA LEU A 63 9.65 14.21 5.30
C LEU A 63 11.03 14.89 5.36
N GLN A 64 11.57 15.04 6.57
CA GLN A 64 12.85 15.70 6.81
C GLN A 64 14.02 14.72 6.73
N PRO A 65 15.25 15.22 6.46
CA PRO A 65 16.46 14.44 6.68
C PRO A 65 16.49 13.87 8.11
N GLY A 66 16.74 12.57 8.23
CA GLY A 66 16.71 11.86 9.52
C GLY A 66 15.34 11.25 9.89
N GLY A 67 14.32 11.43 9.05
CA GLY A 67 13.07 10.67 9.13
C GLY A 67 11.90 11.36 9.85
N GLY A 68 12.11 12.56 10.38
CA GLY A 68 11.07 13.33 11.07
C GLY A 68 10.03 13.97 10.14
N CYS A 69 8.87 14.32 10.68
CA CYS A 69 7.83 15.07 9.97
C CYS A 69 7.98 16.58 10.20
N GLY A 70 8.16 17.36 9.13
CA GLY A 70 8.32 18.82 9.20
C GLY A 70 7.05 19.59 9.58
N ILE A 71 5.89 18.94 9.53
CA ILE A 71 4.59 19.53 9.90
C ILE A 71 3.93 18.77 11.05
N TYR A 72 4.71 18.19 11.98
CA TYR A 72 4.22 17.25 13.01
C TYR A 72 2.92 17.70 13.71
N ASP A 73 2.84 18.97 14.12
CA ASP A 73 1.68 19.55 14.81
C ASP A 73 0.52 19.91 13.89
N GLN A 74 0.74 19.93 12.57
CA GLN A 74 -0.23 20.27 11.52
C GLN A 74 -0.57 19.07 10.62
N ARG A 75 -0.07 17.88 10.96
CA ARG A 75 -0.34 16.63 10.22
C ARG A 75 -1.84 16.42 9.96
N PRO A 76 -2.21 15.81 8.81
CA PRO A 76 -3.58 15.42 8.56
C PRO A 76 -4.05 14.39 9.58
N GLN A 77 -5.36 14.30 9.81
CA GLN A 77 -5.94 13.48 10.88
C GLN A 77 -5.52 12.00 10.77
N ILE A 78 -5.46 11.44 9.56
CA ILE A 78 -5.00 10.07 9.32
C ILE A 78 -3.59 9.78 9.87
N CYS A 79 -2.67 10.76 9.80
CA CYS A 79 -1.33 10.62 10.36
C CYS A 79 -1.29 10.83 11.88
N ARG A 80 -2.31 11.47 12.46
CA ARG A 80 -2.44 11.65 13.92
C ARG A 80 -3.07 10.43 14.58
N ASP A 81 -4.00 9.81 13.89
CA ASP A 81 -4.69 8.59 14.33
C ASP A 81 -3.81 7.35 14.19
N TYR A 82 -2.66 7.48 13.51
CA TYR A 82 -1.71 6.41 13.36
C TYR A 82 -1.13 5.97 14.70
N ASP A 83 -1.31 4.68 15.01
CA ASP A 83 -0.70 4.01 16.15
C ASP A 83 0.49 3.15 15.71
N ASN A 84 1.51 3.06 16.56
CA ASN A 84 2.75 2.33 16.29
C ASN A 84 2.85 0.99 17.02
N ASP A 85 1.76 0.52 17.64
CA ASP A 85 1.69 -0.79 18.30
C ASP A 85 2.20 -1.92 17.38
N TRP A 86 1.79 -1.89 16.10
CA TRP A 86 2.33 -2.74 15.03
C TRP A 86 2.67 -1.88 13.80
N CYS A 87 3.96 -1.64 13.56
CA CYS A 87 4.39 -0.87 12.40
C CYS A 87 5.53 -1.55 11.63
N GLU A 88 5.81 -1.05 10.42
CA GLU A 88 6.86 -1.57 9.53
C GLU A 88 8.29 -1.51 10.09
N PHE A 89 8.46 -0.86 11.24
CA PHE A 89 9.69 -0.93 11.99
C PHE A 89 9.92 -2.32 12.60
N ASP A 90 8.84 -3.02 12.98
CA ASP A 90 8.90 -4.31 13.65
C ASP A 90 8.98 -5.49 12.65
N ALA A 91 8.20 -5.42 11.57
CA ALA A 91 8.18 -6.40 10.48
C ALA A 91 7.69 -5.75 9.17
N PRO A 92 8.10 -6.24 7.99
CA PRO A 92 7.59 -5.72 6.71
C PRO A 92 6.06 -5.80 6.62
N ALA A 93 5.41 -4.79 6.03
CA ALA A 93 3.95 -4.85 5.79
C ALA A 93 3.54 -6.08 4.95
N GLU A 94 4.43 -6.53 4.07
CA GLU A 94 4.24 -7.70 3.21
C GLU A 94 3.93 -8.99 3.97
N ASP A 95 4.36 -9.11 5.23
CA ASP A 95 4.07 -10.30 6.06
C ASP A 95 2.58 -10.41 6.40
N GLY A 96 1.84 -9.30 6.33
CA GLY A 96 0.38 -9.27 6.50
C GLY A 96 -0.42 -9.44 5.22
N PHE A 97 0.23 -9.45 4.04
CA PHE A 97 -0.48 -9.52 2.76
C PHE A 97 -0.86 -10.96 2.40
N GLU A 98 -2.14 -11.20 2.12
CA GLU A 98 -2.62 -12.44 1.53
C GLU A 98 -2.30 -12.53 0.03
N LEU A 99 -2.39 -11.39 -0.67
CA LEU A 99 -2.01 -11.26 -2.08
C LEU A 99 -1.23 -9.96 -2.26
N TYR A 100 -0.22 -9.97 -3.13
CA TYR A 100 0.55 -8.78 -3.45
C TYR A 100 1.00 -8.82 -4.91
N PHE A 101 0.79 -7.72 -5.62
CA PHE A 101 1.06 -7.53 -7.04
C PHE A 101 1.84 -6.24 -7.24
N ARG A 102 3.12 -6.37 -7.55
CA ARG A 102 4.04 -5.24 -7.75
C ARG A 102 4.02 -4.70 -9.16
N ASN A 103 3.41 -5.43 -10.09
CA ASN A 103 3.41 -5.11 -11.51
C ASN A 103 2.28 -5.82 -12.27
N TYR A 104 2.10 -5.39 -13.53
CA TYR A 104 1.14 -5.96 -14.46
C TYR A 104 1.27 -7.48 -14.64
N ALA A 105 2.48 -8.02 -14.74
CA ALA A 105 2.69 -9.43 -15.04
C ALA A 105 2.25 -10.34 -13.88
N GLU A 106 2.49 -9.91 -12.64
CA GLU A 106 2.04 -10.60 -11.43
C GLU A 106 0.51 -10.63 -11.35
N LEU A 107 -0.15 -9.48 -11.50
CA LEU A 107 -1.61 -9.42 -11.48
C LEU A 107 -2.23 -10.20 -12.64
N LEU A 108 -1.67 -10.11 -13.84
CA LEU A 108 -2.16 -10.86 -15.00
C LEU A 108 -2.07 -12.37 -14.78
N THR A 109 -1.00 -12.83 -14.12
CA THR A 109 -0.84 -14.25 -13.76
C THR A 109 -1.95 -14.70 -12.83
N TYR A 110 -2.33 -13.86 -11.85
CA TYR A 110 -3.47 -14.13 -10.98
C TYR A 110 -4.79 -14.14 -11.75
N CYS A 111 -5.03 -13.16 -12.63
CA CYS A 111 -6.24 -13.08 -13.46
C CYS A 111 -6.44 -14.34 -14.32
N LYS A 112 -5.37 -14.83 -14.96
CA LYS A 112 -5.39 -16.06 -15.78
C LYS A 112 -5.68 -17.32 -14.97
N LYS A 113 -5.27 -17.37 -13.70
CA LYS A 113 -5.60 -18.48 -12.79
C LYS A 113 -7.04 -18.39 -12.27
N ARG A 114 -7.48 -17.18 -11.94
CA ARG A 114 -8.81 -16.90 -11.36
C ARG A 114 -9.94 -17.08 -12.37
N PHE A 115 -9.76 -16.61 -13.60
CA PHE A 115 -10.81 -16.60 -14.61
C PHE A 115 -10.52 -17.62 -15.72
N LYS A 116 -11.42 -18.60 -15.89
CA LYS A 116 -11.27 -19.69 -16.88
C LYS A 116 -11.08 -19.22 -18.34
N THR A 117 -11.61 -18.05 -18.69
CA THR A 117 -11.53 -17.48 -20.05
C THR A 117 -10.93 -16.08 -20.02
N TRP A 118 -9.71 -15.92 -19.51
CA TRP A 118 -9.04 -14.62 -19.57
C TRP A 118 -8.48 -14.35 -20.98
N GLY A 119 -8.96 -13.30 -21.65
CA GLY A 119 -8.51 -12.90 -22.98
C GLY A 119 -9.07 -13.71 -24.16
N ASN A 120 -10.07 -14.57 -23.91
CA ASN A 120 -10.84 -15.30 -24.93
C ASN A 120 -12.26 -14.75 -25.05
#